data_AF-A0AB34FBE4-F1
#
_entry.id   AF-A0AB34FBE4-F1
#
_cell.length_a   1.000
_cell.length_b   1.000
_cell.length_c   1.000
_cell.angle_alpha   90.00
_cell.angle_beta   90.00
_cell.angle_gamma   90.00
#
_symmetry.space_group_name_H-M   'P 1'
#
loop_
_entity.id
_entity.type
_entity.pdbx_description
1 polymer ?
#
loop_
_entity_poly.entity_id
_entity_poly.type
_entity_poly.pdbx_seq_one_letter_code
_entity_poly.pdbx_strand_id
1 'polypeptide(L)'
;MCDCGQAAETIKHFLFRCKKWTAQREIMFQYSRTKMGNLSFVLGGKVVSDGDKWKPDIQAVRATVQFAMATKRLDLAQQADP
;
A
#
# COMPACT_ATOMS: atom_id res chain seq x y z
N MET A 1 -6.61 -0.10 16.86
CA MET A 1 -5.63 -1.20 16.72
C MET A 1 -5.95 -1.97 15.44
N CYS A 2 -4.99 -2.60 14.76
CA CYS A 2 -5.34 -3.45 13.60
C CYS A 2 -5.95 -4.78 14.07
N ASP A 3 -6.92 -5.31 13.31
CA ASP A 3 -7.56 -6.62 13.55
C ASP A 3 -6.59 -7.80 13.67
N CYS A 4 -5.35 -7.66 13.18
CA CYS A 4 -4.34 -8.70 13.35
C CYS A 4 -3.74 -8.75 14.77
N GLY A 5 -4.07 -7.81 15.65
CA GLY A 5 -3.64 -7.77 17.05
C GLY A 5 -2.16 -7.39 17.28
N GLN A 6 -1.35 -7.24 16.24
CA GLN A 6 0.11 -7.06 16.39
C GLN A 6 0.55 -5.61 16.53
N ALA A 7 -0.19 -4.66 15.95
CA ALA A 7 0.19 -3.24 15.96
C ALA A 7 -1.01 -2.34 15.70
N ALA A 8 -0.84 -1.04 15.91
CA ALA A 8 -1.76 -0.03 15.39
C ALA A 8 -1.84 -0.11 13.86
N GLU A 9 -3.05 0.12 13.34
CA GLU A 9 -3.29 0.28 11.90
C GLU A 9 -2.58 1.55 11.43
N THR A 10 -1.48 1.39 10.68
CA THR A 10 -0.75 2.48 10.01
C THR A 10 -0.60 2.13 8.55
N ILE A 11 -0.32 3.10 7.68
CA ILE A 11 -0.11 2.84 6.24
C ILE A 11 0.99 1.78 6.04
N LYS A 12 2.09 1.86 6.79
CA LYS A 12 3.16 0.84 6.74
C LYS A 12 2.69 -0.52 7.23
N HIS A 13 1.88 -0.57 8.29
CA HIS A 13 1.35 -1.84 8.78
C HIS A 13 0.39 -2.47 7.78
N PHE A 14 -0.58 -1.69 7.29
CA PHE A 14 -1.52 -2.05 6.24
C PHE A 14 -0.80 -2.61 5.00
N LEU A 15 0.07 -1.81 4.40
CA LEU A 15 0.74 -2.15 3.14
C LEU A 15 1.87 -3.16 3.27
N PHE A 16 2.58 -3.25 4.40
CA PHE A 16 3.83 -4.04 4.49
C PHE A 16 3.92 -5.08 5.62
N ARG A 17 3.14 -4.97 6.71
CA ARG A 17 3.38 -5.78 7.91
C ARG A 17 2.20 -6.65 8.38
N CYS A 18 0.98 -6.35 7.96
CA CYS A 18 -0.20 -7.07 8.42
C CYS A 18 -0.19 -8.52 7.89
N LYS A 19 -0.05 -9.48 8.81
CA LYS A 19 0.02 -10.92 8.47
C LYS A 19 -1.32 -11.54 8.05
N LYS A 20 -2.44 -10.85 8.28
CA LYS A 20 -3.79 -11.32 7.91
C LYS A 20 -4.01 -11.35 6.40
N TRP A 21 -3.28 -10.52 5.64
CA TRP A 21 -3.50 -10.29 4.21
C TRP A 21 -2.26 -10.62 3.38
N THR A 22 -1.56 -11.69 3.75
CA THR A 22 -0.34 -12.14 3.05
C THR A 22 -0.62 -12.58 1.63
N ALA A 23 -1.72 -13.28 1.36
CA ALA A 23 -2.08 -13.74 0.02
C ALA A 23 -2.40 -12.56 -0.92
N GLN A 24 -3.24 -11.62 -0.48
CA GLN A 24 -3.60 -10.43 -1.27
C GLN A 24 -2.39 -9.54 -1.55
N ARG A 25 -1.38 -9.57 -0.69
CA ARG A 25 -0.13 -8.80 -0.79
C ARG A 25 0.84 -9.38 -1.83
N GLU A 26 0.66 -10.62 -2.26
CA GLU A 26 1.49 -11.23 -3.33
C GLU A 26 1.48 -10.40 -4.62
N ILE A 27 0.35 -9.77 -4.93
CA ILE A 27 0.26 -8.87 -6.09
C ILE A 27 1.28 -7.73 -5.98
N MET A 28 1.45 -7.14 -4.80
CA MET A 28 2.43 -6.09 -4.59
C MET A 28 3.86 -6.64 -4.70
N PHE A 29 4.14 -7.86 -4.23
CA PHE A 29 5.47 -8.49 -4.36
C PHE A 29 5.88 -8.66 -5.84
N GLN A 30 4.96 -9.03 -6.72
CA GLN A 30 5.25 -9.22 -8.15
C GLN A 30 5.74 -7.94 -8.82
N TYR A 31 5.18 -6.78 -8.45
CA TYR A 31 5.51 -5.50 -9.06
C TYR A 31 6.57 -4.70 -8.31
N SER A 32 6.71 -4.89 -7.00
CA SER A 32 7.64 -4.10 -6.18
C SER A 32 8.96 -4.81 -5.85
N ARG A 33 9.19 -6.06 -6.29
CA ARG A 33 10.41 -6.89 -6.09
C ARG A 33 11.52 -6.28 -5.20
N THR A 34 12.36 -5.38 -5.73
CA THR A 34 13.52 -4.79 -5.02
C THR A 34 13.21 -3.53 -4.20
N LYS A 35 12.01 -2.96 -4.37
CA LYS A 35 11.48 -1.78 -3.68
C LYS A 35 10.36 -2.14 -2.68
N MET A 36 10.20 -3.42 -2.35
CA MET A 36 9.25 -3.89 -1.36
C MET A 36 9.46 -3.15 -0.03
N GLY A 37 8.39 -2.57 0.53
CA GLY A 37 8.48 -1.77 1.75
C GLY A 37 8.82 -0.29 1.55
N ASN A 38 9.14 0.15 0.32
CA ASN A 38 9.29 1.56 0.01
C ASN A 38 7.90 2.17 -0.25
N LEU A 39 7.40 2.91 0.74
CA LEU A 39 6.10 3.55 0.68
C LEU A 39 5.99 4.56 -0.48
N SER A 40 7.02 5.37 -0.71
CA SER A 40 7.03 6.36 -1.79
C SER A 40 6.91 5.67 -3.14
N PHE A 41 7.64 4.58 -3.35
CA PHE A 41 7.60 3.85 -4.62
C PHE A 41 6.21 3.30 -4.93
N VAL A 42 5.59 2.56 -4.00
CA VAL A 42 4.32 1.87 -4.25
C VAL A 42 3.12 2.82 -4.34
N LEU A 43 3.26 4.04 -3.83
CA LEU A 43 2.25 5.10 -3.91
C LEU A 43 2.52 6.11 -5.03
N GLY A 44 3.59 5.95 -5.80
CA GLY A 44 3.93 6.92 -6.85
C GLY A 44 4.34 8.28 -6.29
N GLY A 45 5.13 8.29 -5.23
CA GLY A 45 5.76 9.49 -4.69
C GLY A 45 7.00 9.89 -5.48
N LYS A 46 7.09 11.18 -5.81
CA LYS A 46 8.23 11.84 -6.44
C LYS A 46 9.16 12.40 -5.36
N VAL A 47 10.47 12.21 -5.49
CA VAL A 47 11.48 12.85 -4.62
C VAL A 47 12.18 14.01 -5.32
N VAL A 48 12.87 14.87 -4.58
CA VAL A 48 13.55 16.07 -5.14
C VAL A 48 14.61 15.71 -6.19
N SER A 49 15.25 14.54 -6.06
CA SER A 49 16.20 14.04 -7.04
C SER A 49 15.56 13.53 -8.33
N ASP A 50 14.23 13.35 -8.35
CA ASP A 50 13.52 12.93 -9.55
C ASP A 50 13.34 14.15 -10.47
N GLY A 51 14.03 14.12 -11.62
CA GLY A 51 13.95 15.19 -12.61
C GLY A 51 12.54 15.42 -13.18
N ASP A 52 12.40 16.44 -14.01
CA ASP A 52 11.08 16.93 -14.47
C ASP A 52 10.30 15.91 -15.32
N LYS A 53 10.98 14.93 -15.91
CA LYS A 53 10.36 13.87 -16.73
C LYS A 53 9.94 12.63 -15.91
N TRP A 54 10.01 12.70 -14.59
CA TRP A 54 9.66 11.58 -13.72
C TRP A 54 8.22 11.11 -13.92
N LYS A 55 8.04 9.79 -13.86
CA LYS A 55 6.73 9.13 -13.86
C LYS A 55 6.74 8.03 -12.81
N PRO A 56 5.61 7.82 -12.11
CA PRO A 56 5.49 6.70 -11.18
C PRO A 56 5.50 5.37 -11.92
N ASP A 57 5.89 4.31 -11.22
CA ASP A 57 5.62 2.95 -11.68
C ASP A 57 4.13 2.67 -11.55
N ILE A 58 3.40 2.83 -12.65
CA ILE A 58 1.95 2.70 -12.64
C ILE A 58 1.49 1.27 -12.29
N GLN A 59 2.33 0.26 -12.51
CA GLN A 59 2.00 -1.12 -12.15
C GLN A 59 2.11 -1.31 -10.64
N ALA A 60 3.15 -0.77 -10.00
CA ALA A 60 3.27 -0.78 -8.54
C ALA A 60 2.11 -0.02 -7.86
N VAL A 61 1.71 1.12 -8.42
CA VAL A 61 0.55 1.89 -7.92
C VAL A 61 -0.75 1.08 -8.08
N ARG A 62 -1.00 0.51 -9.27
CA ARG A 62 -2.19 -0.34 -9.51
C ARG A 62 -2.25 -1.53 -8.57
N ALA A 63 -1.14 -2.22 -8.35
CA ALA A 63 -1.06 -3.35 -7.42
C ALA A 63 -1.42 -2.94 -5.99
N THR A 64 -0.99 -1.75 -5.57
CA THR A 64 -1.33 -1.20 -4.25
C THR A 64 -2.82 -0.88 -4.12
N VAL A 65 -3.42 -0.30 -5.17
CA VAL A 65 -4.87 -0.05 -5.22
C VAL A 65 -5.65 -1.36 -5.19
N GLN A 66 -5.26 -2.36 -6.00
CA GLN A 66 -5.89 -3.68 -6.02
C GLN A 66 -5.80 -4.39 -4.66
N PHE A 67 -4.63 -4.34 -4.01
CA PHE A 67 -4.47 -4.83 -2.64
C PHE A 67 -5.44 -4.12 -1.70
N ALA A 68 -5.50 -2.79 -1.74
CA ALA A 68 -6.38 -2.03 -0.85
C ALA A 68 -7.86 -2.39 -1.04
N MET A 69 -8.32 -2.46 -2.28
CA MET A 69 -9.68 -2.88 -2.61
C MET A 69 -9.97 -4.31 -2.14
N ALA A 70 -9.06 -5.26 -2.37
CA ALA A 70 -9.24 -6.65 -1.98
C ALA A 70 -9.34 -6.84 -0.45
N THR A 71 -8.67 -5.98 0.32
CA THR A 71 -8.75 -6.02 1.78
C THR A 71 -9.97 -5.32 2.37
N LYS A 72 -10.65 -4.45 1.59
CA LYS A 72 -11.76 -3.60 2.04
C LYS A 72 -11.44 -2.73 3.28
N ARG A 73 -10.16 -2.53 3.60
CA ARG A 73 -9.71 -1.76 4.77
C ARG A 73 -9.72 -0.24 4.54
N LEU A 74 -9.96 0.19 3.31
CA LEU A 74 -10.13 1.60 2.95
C LEU A 74 -11.60 1.94 2.62
N ASP A 75 -12.56 1.09 3.00
CA ASP A 75 -13.97 1.40 2.76
C ASP A 75 -14.35 2.72 3.45
N LEU A 76 -14.91 3.63 2.66
CA LEU A 76 -15.30 5.01 3.01
C LEU A 76 -16.35 5.09 4.14
N ALA A 77 -16.80 3.95 4.69
CA ALA A 77 -17.73 3.86 5.79
C ALA A 77 -17.16 4.38 7.13
N GLN A 78 -15.84 4.62 7.25
CA GLN A 78 -15.27 5.30 8.42
C GLN A 78 -15.40 6.84 8.37
N GLN A 79 -16.03 7.43 7.35
CA GLN A 79 -16.44 8.84 7.33
C GLN A 79 -17.91 9.08 7.69
N ALA A 80 -18.63 8.06 8.15
CA ALA A 80 -19.96 8.22 8.72
C ALA A 80 -19.93 7.93 10.23
N ASP A 81 -19.55 8.94 11.01
CA ASP A 81 -20.05 9.12 12.38
C ASP A 81 -20.35 10.63 12.54
N PRO A 82 -21.58 11.02 12.95
CA PRO A 82 -22.11 12.39 12.90
C PRO A 82 -21.49 13.40 13.88
#